data_AF-A0A7L3C6C3-F1
#
_entry.id   AF-A0A7L3C6C3-F1
#
_cell.length_a   1.000
_cell.length_b   1.000
_cell.length_c   1.000
_cell.angle_alpha   90.00
_cell.angle_beta   90.00
_cell.angle_gamma   90.00
#
_symmetry.space_group_name_H-M   'P 1'
#
loop_
_entity.id
_entity.type
_entity.pdbx_description
1 polymer ?
#
loop_
_entity_poly.entity_id
_entity_poly.type
_entity_poly.pdbx_seq_one_letter_code
_entity_poly.pdbx_strand_id
1 'polypeptide(L)'
;KYSRSTVLECSPGGHQILQSPYRSVDFDSSHLQQSAIQDLICDHSLTPGWYRFMIFDKSAEMPTKCVEMNHCGTQAPVWLSLRESESMPRPGEIKQLTACATWQFFFSTSKDCCLFRIPVSVRNCGDFFVYLLQPTQGCMGYCAEVVSDAKPQTCHPEGMEIQGICSSTLAPSSSPSVSPPLPAIPEVVAELIKGSIYLRCTFGVPFANSSVGFLVTWSRLSPEGIKEELKHETAVHTFSLLELDGINIRLGDRVYCSSSAFFMAKPDIQSSSVESKEFFAGIKIHPETYDVSEDGKEYKLAIESSIPIPCPEFSQLESDCKISLTLNTVDEGKEQLGLNLALSSCHVDLLQKPCNNGICSQAVIYFTAVVDFMQDGDRITRIAVEPISSENFLWNGYLPESTQITVKDLPTAYCYSFTDPHIITFDGRLYDNFKTGTFVLYKSTSRDFEVHVRQWDCGSLHYPASCNCGFVAK
;
A
#
# COMPACT_ATOMS: atom_id res chain seq x y z
N LYS A 1 50.02 -34.20 -11.65
CA LYS A 1 48.60 -33.76 -11.52
C LYS A 1 47.99 -34.50 -10.33
N TYR A 2 48.01 -33.92 -9.13
CA TYR A 2 47.28 -34.46 -7.98
C TYR A 2 45.91 -33.79 -7.92
N SER A 3 44.87 -34.63 -7.99
CA SER A 3 43.47 -34.22 -7.80
C SER A 3 43.29 -33.66 -6.39
N ARG A 4 42.87 -32.40 -6.25
CA ARG A 4 42.46 -31.81 -4.97
C ARG A 4 41.15 -32.50 -4.60
N SER A 5 41.19 -33.41 -3.62
CA SER A 5 40.00 -33.95 -2.97
C SER A 5 39.14 -32.78 -2.46
N THR A 6 38.02 -32.51 -3.12
CA THR A 6 37.02 -31.55 -2.66
C THR A 6 36.39 -32.10 -1.40
N VAL A 7 36.67 -31.44 -0.27
CA VAL A 7 36.09 -31.76 1.02
C VAL A 7 34.59 -31.44 0.98
N LEU A 8 33.74 -32.41 1.36
CA LEU A 8 32.29 -32.32 1.23
C LEU A 8 31.71 -31.09 1.93
N GLU A 9 32.01 -30.87 3.21
CA GLU A 9 31.46 -29.76 4.00
C GLU A 9 31.91 -28.36 3.53
N CYS A 10 33.01 -28.26 2.80
CA CYS A 10 33.48 -27.00 2.22
C CYS A 10 32.92 -26.74 0.81
N SER A 11 32.20 -27.69 0.23
CA SER A 11 31.56 -27.55 -1.08
C SER A 11 30.14 -26.98 -0.98
N PRO A 12 29.62 -26.33 -2.02
CA PRO A 12 28.22 -25.90 -2.07
C PRO A 12 27.27 -27.10 -1.84
N GLY A 13 26.43 -27.03 -0.81
CA GLY A 13 25.52 -28.11 -0.38
C GLY A 13 26.08 -29.06 0.68
N GLY A 14 27.35 -28.92 1.08
CA GLY A 14 27.93 -29.69 2.19
C GLY A 14 27.73 -29.09 3.59
N HIS A 15 27.21 -27.87 3.66
CA HIS A 15 26.85 -27.16 4.88
C HIS A 15 25.54 -26.41 4.68
N GLN A 16 24.85 -26.14 5.78
CA GLN A 16 23.68 -25.27 5.83
C GLN A 16 24.13 -23.83 6.12
N ILE A 17 23.39 -22.86 5.60
CA ILE A 17 23.66 -21.45 5.89
C ILE A 17 22.77 -21.03 7.07
N LEU A 18 23.39 -20.65 8.18
CA LEU A 18 22.70 -20.08 9.33
C LEU A 18 22.70 -18.55 9.20
N GLN A 19 21.65 -18.04 8.56
CA GLN A 19 21.49 -16.62 8.24
C GLN A 19 20.38 -15.99 9.06
N SER A 20 20.76 -15.13 10.00
CA SER A 20 19.82 -14.27 10.73
C SER A 20 20.55 -13.03 11.26
N PRO A 21 20.06 -11.82 10.94
CA PRO A 21 20.55 -10.55 11.49
C PRO A 21 20.62 -10.53 13.01
N TYR A 22 19.62 -11.14 13.67
CA TYR A 22 19.50 -11.11 15.12
C TYR A 22 20.64 -11.87 15.80
N ARG A 23 21.33 -12.79 15.11
CA ARG A 23 22.49 -13.54 15.67
C ARG A 23 23.73 -12.69 15.88
N SER A 24 23.74 -11.43 15.44
CA SER A 24 24.86 -10.53 15.65
C SER A 24 25.12 -10.30 17.14
N VAL A 25 26.39 -10.29 17.54
CA VAL A 25 26.81 -9.88 18.89
C VAL A 25 26.36 -8.46 19.24
N ASP A 26 26.17 -7.61 18.23
CA ASP A 26 25.73 -6.21 18.41
C ASP A 26 24.22 -6.07 18.61
N PHE A 27 23.43 -7.14 18.43
CA PHE A 27 21.98 -7.09 18.53
C PHE A 27 21.51 -7.29 19.98
N ASP A 28 20.94 -6.24 20.58
CA ASP A 28 20.30 -6.30 21.90
C ASP A 28 18.89 -6.93 21.81
N SER A 29 18.71 -8.00 22.56
CA SER A 29 17.52 -8.86 22.62
C SER A 29 16.67 -8.60 23.86
N SER A 30 17.03 -7.63 24.70
CA SER A 30 16.31 -7.26 25.92
C SER A 30 14.85 -6.88 25.63
N HIS A 31 14.61 -6.15 24.53
CA HIS A 31 13.27 -5.75 24.11
C HIS A 31 12.40 -6.93 23.66
N LEU A 32 12.98 -7.94 22.97
CA LEU A 32 12.26 -9.13 22.51
C LEU A 32 11.69 -9.94 23.68
N GLN A 33 12.31 -9.87 24.86
CA GLN A 33 11.84 -10.58 26.06
C GLN A 33 10.56 -9.97 26.65
N GLN A 34 10.27 -8.71 26.33
CA GLN A 34 9.13 -7.98 26.90
C GLN A 34 7.95 -7.90 25.94
N SER A 35 8.20 -7.78 24.63
CA SER A 35 7.16 -7.53 23.62
C SER A 35 6.93 -8.67 22.64
N ALA A 36 7.91 -9.55 22.39
CA ALA A 36 7.87 -10.53 21.31
C ALA A 36 8.69 -11.79 21.62
N ILE A 37 8.33 -12.48 22.72
CA ILE A 37 9.07 -13.66 23.22
C ILE A 37 9.17 -14.78 22.16
N GLN A 38 8.22 -14.84 21.23
CA GLN A 38 8.20 -15.82 20.14
C GLN A 38 9.29 -15.59 19.08
N ASP A 39 9.85 -14.38 18.99
CA ASP A 39 10.90 -14.01 18.03
C ASP A 39 12.33 -14.28 18.55
N LEU A 40 12.43 -14.82 19.77
CA LEU A 40 13.71 -15.17 20.37
C LEU A 40 14.34 -16.37 19.63
N ILE A 41 15.63 -16.26 19.32
CA ILE A 41 16.42 -17.36 18.75
C ILE A 41 16.61 -18.45 19.80
N CYS A 42 16.02 -19.61 19.50
CA CYS A 42 16.10 -20.82 20.29
C CYS A 42 16.64 -21.98 19.42
N ASP A 43 17.94 -22.24 19.48
CA ASP A 43 18.62 -23.29 18.70
C ASP A 43 18.45 -24.71 19.30
N HIS A 44 17.50 -24.92 20.23
CA HIS A 44 17.16 -26.26 20.72
C HIS A 44 16.52 -27.14 19.64
N SER A 45 15.96 -26.53 18.60
CA SER A 45 15.36 -27.19 17.43
C SER A 45 16.33 -27.31 16.25
N LEU A 46 17.57 -26.83 16.39
CA LEU A 46 18.58 -26.87 15.34
C LEU A 46 18.96 -28.33 15.03
N THR A 47 18.90 -28.72 13.76
CA THR A 47 19.34 -30.07 13.36
C THR A 47 20.85 -30.20 13.50
N PRO A 48 21.41 -31.32 13.99
CA PRO A 48 22.85 -31.52 13.99
C PRO A 48 23.43 -31.49 12.57
N GLY A 49 24.48 -30.69 12.33
CA GLY A 49 25.04 -30.54 10.98
C GLY A 49 26.14 -29.49 10.87
N TRP A 50 26.74 -29.39 9.68
CA TRP A 50 27.71 -28.34 9.36
C TRP A 50 26.98 -27.05 8.99
N TYR A 51 27.32 -25.96 9.66
CA TYR A 51 26.75 -24.64 9.46
C TYR A 51 27.81 -23.61 9.11
N ARG A 52 27.45 -22.71 8.21
CA ARG A 52 28.19 -21.47 7.94
C ARG A 52 27.35 -20.29 8.41
N PHE A 53 27.94 -19.41 9.21
CA PHE A 53 27.25 -18.19 9.64
C PHE A 53 27.34 -17.11 8.57
N MET A 54 26.21 -16.46 8.34
CA MET A 54 26.11 -15.29 7.47
C MET A 54 25.25 -14.24 8.17
N ILE A 55 25.74 -13.00 8.20
CA ILE A 55 24.98 -11.85 8.70
C ILE A 55 24.90 -10.84 7.55
N PHE A 56 23.67 -10.52 7.11
CA PHE A 56 23.42 -9.61 5.97
C PHE A 56 24.26 -9.96 4.71
N ASP A 57 24.28 -11.25 4.34
CA ASP A 57 25.07 -11.79 3.21
C ASP A 57 26.59 -11.57 3.28
N LYS A 58 27.10 -11.15 4.45
CA LYS A 58 28.54 -11.11 4.76
C LYS A 58 28.93 -12.36 5.54
N SER A 59 30.17 -12.80 5.31
CA SER A 59 30.75 -13.91 6.06
C SER A 59 30.86 -13.53 7.53
N ALA A 60 30.34 -14.38 8.40
CA ALA A 60 30.38 -14.20 9.84
C ALA A 60 30.96 -15.44 10.51
N GLU A 61 31.53 -15.24 11.70
CA GLU A 61 32.17 -16.27 12.50
C GLU A 61 31.59 -16.27 13.91
N MET A 62 31.60 -17.42 14.59
CA MET A 62 31.26 -17.44 16.01
C MET A 62 32.26 -16.58 16.79
N PRO A 63 31.79 -15.64 17.64
CA PRO A 63 32.69 -14.78 18.40
C PRO A 63 33.53 -15.62 19.35
N THR A 64 34.81 -15.29 19.47
CA THR A 64 35.74 -16.00 20.39
C THR A 64 35.85 -15.35 21.75
N LYS A 65 35.07 -14.29 21.99
CA LYS A 65 34.99 -13.53 23.25
C LYS A 65 33.62 -13.75 23.88
N CYS A 66 33.58 -13.66 25.21
CA CYS A 66 32.33 -13.77 25.94
C CYS A 66 31.35 -12.68 25.51
N VAL A 67 30.16 -13.09 25.11
CA VAL A 67 29.05 -12.21 24.74
C VAL A 67 28.18 -11.94 25.98
N GLU A 68 27.68 -10.72 26.13
CA GLU A 68 26.76 -10.35 27.20
C GLU A 68 25.40 -11.03 27.08
N MET A 69 24.70 -11.23 28.19
CA MET A 69 23.33 -11.77 28.16
C MET A 69 22.41 -10.88 27.34
N ASN A 70 21.36 -11.47 26.78
CA ASN A 70 20.37 -10.75 25.98
C ASN A 70 20.97 -10.17 24.69
N HIS A 71 22.00 -10.79 24.12
CA HIS A 71 22.52 -10.46 22.80
C HIS A 71 22.32 -11.62 21.83
N CYS A 72 22.58 -11.40 20.54
CA CYS A 72 22.46 -12.41 19.47
C CYS A 72 21.05 -12.99 19.30
N GLY A 73 20.03 -12.20 19.60
CA GLY A 73 18.63 -12.56 19.44
C GLY A 73 18.16 -13.57 20.48
N THR A 74 18.90 -13.79 21.57
CA THR A 74 18.63 -14.84 22.55
C THR A 74 18.86 -14.36 23.99
N GLN A 75 18.29 -15.07 24.97
CA GLN A 75 18.55 -14.83 26.39
C GLN A 75 19.94 -15.33 26.79
N ALA A 76 20.34 -16.46 26.22
CA ALA A 76 21.57 -17.18 26.55
C ALA A 76 22.45 -17.28 25.29
N PRO A 77 23.29 -16.27 25.02
CA PRO A 77 24.14 -16.26 23.84
C PRO A 77 25.26 -17.29 23.94
N VAL A 78 25.46 -18.03 22.84
CA VAL A 78 26.47 -19.09 22.70
C VAL A 78 27.61 -18.61 21.81
N TRP A 79 28.82 -18.61 22.37
CA TRP A 79 30.06 -18.13 21.74
C TRP A 79 31.15 -19.21 21.77
N LEU A 80 32.19 -19.09 20.97
CA LEU A 80 33.25 -20.09 20.85
C LEU A 80 34.36 -19.83 21.88
N SER A 81 34.51 -20.71 22.88
CA SER A 81 35.55 -20.56 23.89
C SER A 81 36.86 -21.19 23.43
N LEU A 82 37.89 -20.35 23.30
CA LEU A 82 39.26 -20.75 23.05
C LEU A 82 40.04 -20.69 24.37
N ARG A 83 40.66 -21.80 24.78
CA ARG A 83 41.64 -21.79 25.89
C ARG A 83 42.90 -21.03 25.47
N GLU A 84 43.72 -20.59 26.42
CA GLU A 84 44.97 -19.85 26.12
C GLU A 84 45.92 -20.57 25.15
N SER A 85 45.90 -21.92 25.13
CA SER A 85 46.69 -22.75 24.21
C SER A 85 45.96 -23.12 22.90
N GLU A 86 44.71 -22.69 22.72
CA GLU A 86 43.86 -23.03 21.58
C GLU A 86 43.71 -21.84 20.63
N SER A 87 44.04 -22.05 19.36
CA SER A 87 43.72 -21.14 18.26
C SER A 87 42.64 -21.70 17.34
N MET A 88 42.09 -20.84 16.48
CA MET A 88 41.28 -21.27 15.32
C MET A 88 42.06 -22.22 14.40
N PRO A 89 41.37 -23.14 13.68
CA PRO A 89 42.00 -24.11 12.78
C PRO A 89 42.67 -23.43 11.57
N ARG A 90 43.80 -23.98 11.13
CA ARG A 90 44.48 -23.51 9.90
C ARG A 90 43.69 -23.96 8.65
N PRO A 91 43.87 -23.30 7.49
CA PRO A 91 43.18 -23.68 6.25
C PRO A 91 43.31 -25.19 5.95
N GLY A 92 42.18 -25.87 5.82
CA GLY A 92 42.07 -27.31 5.58
C GLY A 92 41.97 -28.20 6.83
N GLU A 93 42.21 -27.66 8.02
CA GLU A 93 42.19 -28.36 9.31
C GLU A 93 40.78 -28.37 9.93
N ILE A 94 40.46 -29.45 10.66
CA ILE A 94 39.31 -29.53 11.58
C ILE A 94 39.84 -29.56 13.01
N LYS A 95 39.26 -28.74 13.89
CA LYS A 95 39.58 -28.71 15.31
C LYS A 95 38.33 -28.85 16.16
N GLN A 96 38.40 -29.71 17.19
CA GLN A 96 37.36 -29.82 18.20
C GLN A 96 37.55 -28.71 19.23
N LEU A 97 36.52 -27.90 19.43
CA LEU A 97 36.50 -26.76 20.34
C LEU A 97 35.24 -26.83 21.22
N THR A 98 35.13 -25.92 22.17
CA THR A 98 33.97 -25.82 23.07
C THR A 98 33.25 -24.51 22.84
N ALA A 99 31.97 -24.55 22.54
CA ALA A 99 31.10 -23.39 22.63
C ALA A 99 30.55 -23.25 24.06
N CYS A 100 30.40 -22.01 24.51
CA CYS A 100 29.99 -21.66 25.86
C CYS A 100 28.75 -20.79 25.81
N ALA A 101 27.76 -21.08 26.65
CA ALA A 101 26.61 -20.20 26.83
C ALA A 101 26.81 -19.29 28.05
N THR A 102 26.60 -18.00 27.84
CA THR A 102 26.63 -17.00 28.92
C THR A 102 25.31 -17.02 29.70
N TRP A 103 25.39 -17.02 31.03
CA TRP A 103 24.23 -16.89 31.91
C TRP A 103 24.56 -16.16 33.22
N GLN A 104 23.55 -15.52 33.80
CA GLN A 104 23.61 -14.87 35.11
C GLN A 104 22.38 -15.26 35.93
N PHE A 105 22.60 -15.69 37.17
CA PHE A 105 21.51 -16.02 38.09
C PHE A 105 20.96 -14.75 38.74
N PHE A 106 19.64 -14.66 38.88
CA PHE A 106 18.91 -13.50 39.42
C PHE A 106 19.35 -13.00 40.81
N PHE A 107 20.11 -13.82 41.56
CA PHE A 107 20.60 -13.49 42.91
C PHE A 107 22.13 -13.38 43.01
N SER A 108 22.86 -13.44 41.89
CA SER A 108 24.31 -13.29 41.85
C SER A 108 24.75 -12.14 40.96
N THR A 109 25.73 -11.36 41.43
CA THR A 109 26.45 -10.36 40.62
C THR A 109 27.54 -10.99 39.74
N SER A 110 27.84 -12.29 39.90
CA SER A 110 28.83 -12.99 39.09
C SER A 110 28.19 -13.55 37.81
N LYS A 111 28.56 -12.96 36.67
CA LYS A 111 28.27 -13.50 35.33
C LYS A 111 29.13 -14.74 35.08
N ASP A 112 28.52 -15.86 34.68
CA ASP A 112 29.25 -17.02 34.18
C ASP A 112 29.16 -17.05 32.66
N CYS A 113 30.28 -16.69 32.02
CA CYS A 113 30.42 -16.69 30.56
C CYS A 113 30.41 -18.09 29.95
N CYS A 114 30.53 -19.16 30.73
CA CYS A 114 30.56 -20.53 30.23
C CYS A 114 29.84 -21.50 31.17
N LEU A 115 28.58 -21.17 31.49
CA LEU A 115 27.75 -22.02 32.35
C LEU A 115 27.44 -23.36 31.67
N PHE A 116 27.05 -23.31 30.39
CA PHE A 116 26.82 -24.50 29.57
C PHE A 116 27.92 -24.67 28.54
N ARG A 117 28.42 -25.90 28.41
CA ARG A 117 29.49 -26.27 27.47
C ARG A 117 28.93 -27.18 26.38
N ILE A 118 29.13 -26.79 25.14
CA ILE A 118 28.62 -27.50 23.97
C ILE A 118 29.83 -27.87 23.08
N PRO A 119 30.04 -29.15 22.75
CA PRO A 119 31.13 -29.54 21.86
C PRO A 119 30.83 -29.06 20.43
N VAL A 120 31.81 -28.41 19.80
CA VAL A 120 31.69 -27.90 18.42
C VAL A 120 32.96 -28.27 17.64
N SER A 121 32.80 -28.79 16.44
CA SER A 121 33.93 -28.97 15.51
C SER A 121 33.99 -27.80 14.54
N VAL A 122 35.15 -27.17 14.41
CA VAL A 122 35.34 -26.05 13.48
C VAL A 122 36.27 -26.49 12.37
N ARG A 123 35.87 -26.27 11.11
CA ARG A 123 36.70 -26.50 9.93
C ARG A 123 36.98 -25.20 9.21
N ASN A 124 38.25 -24.98 8.84
CA ASN A 124 38.64 -23.85 8.00
C ASN A 124 38.64 -24.29 6.53
N CYS A 125 37.73 -23.72 5.73
CA CYS A 125 37.60 -24.00 4.30
C CYS A 125 38.48 -23.09 3.41
N GLY A 126 39.32 -22.25 4.02
CA GLY A 126 40.16 -21.25 3.35
C GLY A 126 39.54 -19.86 3.44
N ASP A 127 38.39 -19.68 2.77
CA ASP A 127 37.71 -18.38 2.68
C ASP A 127 36.65 -18.17 3.77
N PHE A 128 36.26 -19.25 4.48
CA PHE A 128 35.26 -19.22 5.54
C PHE A 128 35.43 -20.41 6.48
N PHE A 129 34.80 -20.33 7.65
CA PHE A 129 34.70 -21.44 8.59
C PHE A 129 33.32 -22.11 8.52
N VAL A 130 33.30 -23.42 8.73
CA VAL A 130 32.07 -24.18 8.99
C VAL A 130 32.15 -24.82 10.37
N TYR A 131 31.01 -24.88 11.03
CA TYR A 131 30.86 -25.30 12.42
C TYR A 131 29.91 -26.49 12.47
N LEU A 132 30.36 -27.61 13.03
CA LEU A 132 29.51 -28.75 13.31
C LEU A 132 28.74 -28.44 14.59
N LEU A 133 27.50 -27.98 14.44
CA LEU A 133 26.64 -27.54 15.54
C LEU A 133 25.68 -28.65 15.95
N GLN A 134 25.25 -28.59 17.20
CA GLN A 134 24.25 -29.49 17.80
C GLN A 134 23.12 -28.66 18.43
N PRO A 135 21.92 -29.21 18.59
CA PRO A 135 20.83 -28.53 19.29
C PRO A 135 21.22 -28.18 20.72
N THR A 136 20.85 -26.97 21.16
CA THR A 136 21.18 -26.46 22.50
C THR A 136 20.28 -27.04 23.59
N GLN A 137 20.77 -27.05 24.83
CA GLN A 137 19.98 -27.51 26.00
C GLN A 137 19.02 -26.41 26.49
N GLY A 138 17.84 -26.33 25.87
CA GLY A 138 16.88 -25.24 26.10
C GLY A 138 17.10 -24.05 25.15
N CYS A 139 16.34 -22.98 25.34
CA CYS A 139 16.39 -21.82 24.43
C CYS A 139 17.68 -21.01 24.62
N MET A 140 18.70 -21.36 23.84
CA MET A 140 19.96 -20.63 23.68
C MET A 140 20.21 -20.42 22.19
N GLY A 141 21.06 -19.46 21.82
CA GLY A 141 21.31 -19.13 20.41
C GLY A 141 22.81 -19.01 20.10
N TYR A 142 23.26 -19.65 19.02
CA TYR A 142 24.61 -19.48 18.48
C TYR A 142 24.78 -18.07 17.90
N CYS A 143 25.70 -17.32 18.49
CA CYS A 143 26.10 -15.99 18.07
C CYS A 143 26.99 -16.02 16.84
N ALA A 144 26.99 -14.91 16.10
CA ALA A 144 27.93 -14.64 15.03
C ALA A 144 28.38 -13.18 15.04
N GLU A 145 29.59 -12.94 14.53
CA GLU A 145 30.23 -11.63 14.39
C GLU A 145 30.76 -11.50 12.96
N VAL A 146 30.53 -10.36 12.31
CA VAL A 146 30.93 -10.15 10.91
C VAL A 146 32.45 -10.03 10.80
N VAL A 147 33.04 -10.76 9.85
CA VAL A 147 34.47 -10.64 9.55
C VAL A 147 34.72 -9.28 8.88
N SER A 148 35.48 -8.39 9.53
CA SER A 148 35.78 -7.05 9.00
C SER A 148 36.95 -7.09 8.02
N ASP A 149 36.77 -6.57 6.79
CA ASP A 149 37.78 -6.45 5.73
C ASP A 149 38.85 -5.36 6.00
N ALA A 150 39.35 -5.24 7.23
CA ALA A 150 40.42 -4.30 7.54
C ALA A 150 41.80 -4.92 7.26
N LYS A 151 42.28 -4.84 6.01
CA LYS A 151 43.74 -4.93 5.77
C LYS A 151 44.40 -3.66 6.34
N PRO A 152 45.41 -3.76 7.22
CA PRO A 152 46.13 -2.57 7.67
C PRO A 152 46.93 -1.99 6.51
N GLN A 153 46.63 -0.75 6.10
CA GLN A 153 47.50 0.00 5.19
C GLN A 153 48.83 0.29 5.90
N THR A 154 49.92 -0.15 5.28
CA THR A 154 51.29 0.22 5.64
C THR A 154 51.60 1.62 5.11
N CYS A 155 52.20 2.48 5.94
CA CYS A 155 52.59 3.83 5.54
C CYS A 155 53.67 3.83 4.44
N HIS A 156 53.54 4.75 3.48
CA HIS A 156 54.49 5.00 2.38
C HIS A 156 55.79 5.67 2.90
N PRO A 157 56.97 5.50 2.27
CA PRO A 157 58.26 5.63 2.94
C PRO A 157 58.89 7.03 2.81
N GLU A 158 58.22 8.09 3.29
CA GLU A 158 58.84 9.42 3.47
C GLU A 158 58.27 10.19 4.70
N GLY A 159 58.09 9.50 5.83
CA GLY A 159 57.74 10.12 7.11
C GLY A 159 58.54 9.50 8.25
N MET A 160 59.22 10.31 9.06
CA MET A 160 60.01 9.85 10.21
C MET A 160 59.09 9.67 11.43
N GLU A 161 59.25 8.53 12.10
CA GLU A 161 58.45 8.11 13.24
C GLU A 161 59.00 8.71 14.54
N ILE A 162 58.15 9.41 15.31
CA ILE A 162 58.45 9.76 16.70
C ILE A 162 57.21 9.39 17.54
N GLN A 163 57.36 8.37 18.40
CA GLN A 163 56.36 7.87 19.34
C GLN A 163 54.99 7.50 18.73
N GLY A 164 54.99 6.83 17.57
CA GLY A 164 53.81 6.10 17.07
C GLY A 164 52.63 6.94 16.59
N ILE A 165 52.82 8.24 16.31
CA ILE A 165 51.76 9.11 15.76
C ILE A 165 52.27 9.77 14.46
N CYS A 166 51.64 9.45 13.33
CA CYS A 166 51.77 10.24 12.11
C CYS A 166 50.94 11.52 12.23
N SER A 167 51.61 12.68 12.31
CA SER A 167 50.93 13.98 12.39
C SER A 167 50.84 14.62 11.00
N SER A 168 49.63 14.74 10.45
CA SER A 168 49.33 15.72 9.40
C SER A 168 48.55 16.87 10.02
N THR A 169 49.14 18.05 10.03
CA THR A 169 48.51 19.31 10.47
C THR A 169 47.42 19.74 9.50
N LEU A 170 46.18 19.35 9.77
CA LEU A 170 44.96 20.04 9.31
C LEU A 170 43.96 20.02 10.47
N ALA A 171 43.37 21.19 10.74
CA ALA A 171 42.48 21.49 11.86
C ALA A 171 41.31 20.50 12.04
N PRO A 172 40.70 20.40 13.24
CA PRO A 172 39.47 19.64 13.43
C PRO A 172 38.32 20.41 12.77
N SER A 173 38.07 20.15 11.49
CA SER A 173 36.74 20.39 10.94
C SER A 173 35.80 19.46 11.67
N SER A 174 34.82 20.03 12.36
CA SER A 174 33.64 19.33 12.88
C SER A 174 33.24 18.21 11.92
N SER A 175 33.39 16.96 12.35
CA SER A 175 32.78 15.82 11.68
C SER A 175 31.30 16.16 11.49
N PRO A 176 30.72 16.07 10.28
CA PRO A 176 29.29 16.13 10.16
C PRO A 176 28.75 15.01 11.03
N SER A 177 27.73 15.30 11.84
CA SER A 177 26.85 14.25 12.35
C SER A 177 26.46 13.40 11.14
N VAL A 178 27.02 12.20 11.03
CA VAL A 178 26.72 11.30 9.91
C VAL A 178 25.31 10.79 10.17
N SER A 179 24.31 11.56 9.75
CA SER A 179 22.91 11.15 9.75
C SER A 179 22.68 10.15 8.61
N PRO A 180 21.84 9.13 8.80
CA PRO A 180 21.50 8.19 7.74
C PRO A 180 20.93 8.93 6.53
N PRO A 181 21.20 8.44 5.31
CA PRO A 181 20.62 9.02 4.12
C PRO A 181 19.10 8.90 4.16
N LEU A 182 18.41 9.94 3.72
CA LEU A 182 16.96 9.99 3.75
C LEU A 182 16.38 8.96 2.75
N PRO A 183 15.41 8.12 3.14
CA PRO A 183 14.70 7.24 2.21
C PRO A 183 14.00 8.03 1.09
N ALA A 184 13.83 7.38 -0.07
CA ALA A 184 12.89 7.82 -1.08
C ALA A 184 11.46 7.80 -0.52
N ILE A 185 10.60 8.65 -1.09
CA ILE A 185 9.18 8.70 -0.73
C ILE A 185 8.57 7.31 -0.93
N PRO A 186 8.02 6.69 0.13
CA PRO A 186 7.45 5.36 0.01
C PRO A 186 6.24 5.35 -0.92
N GLU A 187 6.10 4.28 -1.69
CA GLU A 187 4.96 4.05 -2.58
C GLU A 187 4.13 2.89 -2.03
N VAL A 188 2.81 3.08 -1.95
CA VAL A 188 1.87 2.07 -1.45
C VAL A 188 1.04 1.54 -2.61
N VAL A 189 1.05 0.22 -2.79
CA VAL A 189 0.29 -0.50 -3.83
C VAL A 189 -0.43 -1.68 -3.20
N ALA A 190 -1.65 -1.97 -3.66
CA ALA A 190 -2.38 -3.17 -3.24
C ALA A 190 -1.99 -4.38 -4.12
N GLU A 191 -1.72 -5.51 -3.48
CA GLU A 191 -1.33 -6.76 -4.12
C GLU A 191 -2.19 -7.92 -3.59
N LEU A 192 -2.57 -8.85 -4.47
CA LEU A 192 -3.28 -10.08 -4.11
C LEU A 192 -2.26 -11.21 -3.94
N ILE A 193 -2.11 -11.72 -2.72
CA ILE A 193 -1.14 -12.78 -2.38
C ILE A 193 -1.92 -13.95 -1.78
N LYS A 194 -1.96 -15.08 -2.50
CA LYS A 194 -2.61 -16.34 -2.05
C LYS A 194 -4.06 -16.15 -1.58
N GLY A 195 -4.82 -15.29 -2.27
CA GLY A 195 -6.23 -15.02 -1.96
C GLY A 195 -6.48 -13.92 -0.92
N SER A 196 -5.46 -13.48 -0.18
CA SER A 196 -5.53 -12.32 0.73
C SER A 196 -5.00 -11.06 0.06
N ILE A 197 -5.54 -9.91 0.46
CA ILE A 197 -5.15 -8.60 -0.07
C ILE A 197 -4.16 -7.96 0.90
N TYR A 198 -3.01 -7.53 0.38
CA TYR A 198 -2.00 -6.82 1.15
C TYR A 198 -1.72 -5.45 0.55
N LEU A 199 -1.53 -4.46 1.39
CA LEU A 199 -0.92 -3.20 1.04
C LEU A 199 0.59 -3.36 1.17
N ARG A 200 1.29 -3.17 0.06
CA ARG A 200 2.74 -3.21 0.00
C ARG A 200 3.28 -1.79 -0.05
N CYS A 201 4.10 -1.45 0.92
CA CYS A 201 4.84 -0.20 0.94
C CYS A 201 6.26 -0.47 0.49
N THR A 202 6.72 0.17 -0.58
CA THR A 202 8.10 0.07 -1.07
C THR A 202 8.86 1.36 -0.79
N PHE A 203 10.06 1.24 -0.23
CA PHE A 203 10.93 2.34 0.18
C PHE A 203 12.38 1.94 -0.03
N GLY A 204 13.29 2.91 -0.12
CA GLY A 204 14.71 2.60 -0.27
C GLY A 204 15.55 3.86 -0.35
N VAL A 205 16.85 3.71 -0.17
CA VAL A 205 17.78 4.83 -0.29
C VAL A 205 18.38 4.81 -1.69
N PRO A 206 18.18 5.87 -2.51
CA PRO A 206 18.92 5.99 -3.75
C PRO A 206 20.40 6.17 -3.39
N PHE A 207 21.25 5.23 -3.81
CA PHE A 207 22.71 5.24 -3.63
C PHE A 207 23.28 4.83 -2.24
N ALA A 208 22.73 3.79 -1.60
CA ALA A 208 23.34 3.24 -0.39
C ALA A 208 24.53 2.30 -0.68
N ASN A 209 25.75 2.78 -0.43
CA ASN A 209 26.96 1.94 -0.33
C ASN A 209 27.13 1.31 1.07
N SER A 210 26.22 1.62 2.01
CA SER A 210 26.26 1.22 3.42
C SER A 210 25.03 0.39 3.78
N SER A 211 25.19 -0.61 4.65
CA SER A 211 24.11 -1.42 5.21
C SER A 211 23.21 -0.56 6.11
N VAL A 212 22.07 -0.12 5.57
CA VAL A 212 21.05 0.67 6.28
C VAL A 212 19.83 -0.21 6.54
N GLY A 213 19.24 -0.07 7.73
CA GLY A 213 17.94 -0.64 8.06
C GLY A 213 16.86 0.43 7.98
N PHE A 214 15.60 0.02 7.94
CA PHE A 214 14.45 0.92 7.88
C PHE A 214 13.53 0.69 9.07
N LEU A 215 12.99 1.77 9.61
CA LEU A 215 11.88 1.75 10.53
C LEU A 215 10.62 2.14 9.75
N VAL A 216 9.61 1.28 9.77
CA VAL A 216 8.39 1.47 8.98
C VAL A 216 7.20 1.56 9.91
N THR A 217 6.43 2.63 9.75
CA THR A 217 5.18 2.85 10.49
C THR A 217 4.03 2.97 9.51
N TRP A 218 3.05 2.08 9.66
CA TRP A 218 1.76 2.18 8.98
C TRP A 218 0.79 2.94 9.85
N SER A 219 0.08 3.89 9.25
CA SER A 219 -0.98 4.63 9.92
C SER A 219 -2.22 4.74 9.06
N ARG A 220 -3.37 4.85 9.70
CA ARG A 220 -4.67 5.10 9.07
C ARG A 220 -5.20 6.44 9.55
N LEU A 221 -5.87 7.17 8.66
CA LEU A 221 -6.57 8.39 9.02
C LEU A 221 -7.94 8.06 9.64
N SER A 222 -8.16 8.55 10.86
CA SER A 222 -9.47 8.51 11.52
C SER A 222 -10.44 9.49 10.86
N PRO A 223 -11.77 9.32 11.06
CA PRO A 223 -12.76 10.29 10.58
C PRO A 223 -12.55 11.72 11.10
N GLU A 224 -11.92 11.87 12.26
CA GLU A 224 -11.57 13.16 12.89
C GLU A 224 -10.27 13.76 12.31
N GLY A 225 -9.64 13.10 11.35
CA GLY A 225 -8.39 13.55 10.72
C GLY A 225 -7.14 13.24 11.53
N ILE A 226 -7.22 12.34 12.52
CA ILE A 226 -6.09 11.92 13.35
C ILE A 226 -5.45 10.68 12.73
N LYS A 227 -4.12 10.62 12.65
CA LYS A 227 -3.42 9.41 12.19
C LYS A 227 -3.25 8.42 13.33
N GLU A 228 -3.88 7.26 13.21
CA GLU A 228 -3.78 6.13 14.13
C GLU A 228 -2.71 5.16 13.64
N GLU A 229 -1.78 4.78 14.50
CA GLU A 229 -0.75 3.80 14.18
C GLU A 229 -1.34 2.38 14.16
N LEU A 230 -1.10 1.65 13.07
CA LEU A 230 -1.58 0.28 12.88
C LEU A 230 -0.49 -0.76 13.09
N LYS A 231 0.71 -0.46 12.60
CA LYS A 231 1.85 -1.39 12.62
C LYS A 231 3.14 -0.60 12.62
N HIS A 232 4.06 -0.99 13.49
CA HIS A 232 5.40 -0.44 13.58
C HIS A 232 6.41 -1.59 13.53
N GLU A 233 7.31 -1.57 12.55
CA GLU A 233 8.28 -2.64 12.37
C GLU A 233 9.65 -2.14 11.91
N THR A 234 10.68 -2.91 12.24
CA THR A 234 12.03 -2.71 11.71
C THR A 234 12.23 -3.63 10.51
N ALA A 235 12.35 -3.04 9.32
CA ALA A 235 12.51 -3.76 8.06
C ALA A 235 13.96 -3.65 7.55
N VAL A 236 14.52 -4.78 7.16
CA VAL A 236 15.82 -4.84 6.45
C VAL A 236 15.60 -4.84 4.94
N HIS A 237 14.45 -5.37 4.50
CA HIS A 237 14.03 -5.33 3.11
C HIS A 237 13.50 -3.94 2.74
N THR A 238 13.56 -3.61 1.46
CA THR A 238 13.07 -2.36 0.87
C THR A 238 11.54 -2.35 0.69
N PHE A 239 10.82 -3.13 1.50
CA PHE A 239 9.37 -3.18 1.49
C PHE A 239 8.79 -3.67 2.83
N SER A 240 7.52 -3.33 3.06
CA SER A 240 6.70 -3.76 4.18
C SER A 240 5.31 -4.18 3.67
N LEU A 241 4.66 -5.13 4.34
CA LEU A 241 3.32 -5.62 4.01
C LEU A 241 2.36 -5.40 5.18
N LEU A 242 1.16 -4.95 4.86
CA LEU A 242 0.04 -4.78 5.78
C LEU A 242 -1.21 -5.45 5.20
N GLU A 243 -1.83 -6.36 5.93
CA GLU A 243 -3.00 -7.11 5.46
C GLU A 243 -4.27 -6.24 5.51
N LEU A 244 -5.08 -6.29 4.46
CA LEU A 244 -6.41 -5.69 4.42
C LEU A 244 -7.44 -6.71 4.92
N ASP A 245 -7.60 -6.77 6.24
CA ASP A 245 -8.36 -7.80 6.95
C ASP A 245 -9.85 -7.46 7.20
N GLY A 246 -10.26 -6.21 6.95
CA GLY A 246 -11.60 -5.71 7.28
C GLY A 246 -11.83 -5.39 8.77
N ILE A 247 -10.82 -5.60 9.61
CA ILE A 247 -10.87 -5.35 11.06
C ILE A 247 -10.04 -4.12 11.40
N ASN A 248 -8.74 -4.18 11.14
CA ASN A 248 -7.80 -3.09 11.36
C ASN A 248 -7.90 -2.05 10.23
N ILE A 249 -8.12 -2.54 9.00
CA ILE A 249 -8.28 -1.70 7.81
C ILE A 249 -9.50 -2.16 7.03
N ARG A 250 -10.39 -1.23 6.72
CA ARG A 250 -11.62 -1.45 5.96
C ARG A 250 -11.57 -0.74 4.62
N LEU A 251 -12.41 -1.21 3.70
CA LEU A 251 -12.66 -0.46 2.48
C LEU A 251 -13.27 0.90 2.83
N GLY A 252 -12.75 1.97 2.21
CA GLY A 252 -13.02 3.37 2.54
C GLY A 252 -11.91 4.05 3.34
N ASP A 253 -10.99 3.29 3.95
CA ASP A 253 -9.93 3.87 4.78
C ASP A 253 -8.84 4.55 3.93
N ARG A 254 -8.22 5.59 4.53
CA ARG A 254 -7.06 6.31 3.99
C ARG A 254 -5.83 5.90 4.78
N VAL A 255 -4.86 5.29 4.12
CA VAL A 255 -3.67 4.67 4.72
C VAL A 255 -2.40 5.40 4.28
N TYR A 256 -1.45 5.49 5.20
CA TYR A 256 -0.14 6.12 5.02
C TYR A 256 0.94 5.15 5.47
N CYS A 257 2.03 5.11 4.72
CA CYS A 257 3.25 4.40 5.09
C CYS A 257 4.37 5.41 5.29
N SER A 258 5.01 5.39 6.45
CA SER A 258 6.18 6.22 6.72
C SER A 258 7.41 5.36 6.96
N SER A 259 8.55 5.82 6.46
CA SER A 259 9.82 5.11 6.61
C SER A 259 10.94 6.07 7.02
N SER A 260 11.75 5.66 8.00
CA SER A 260 13.03 6.29 8.32
C SER A 260 14.17 5.28 8.14
N ALA A 261 15.38 5.76 7.82
CA ALA A 261 16.56 4.92 7.70
C ALA A 261 17.44 5.06 8.95
N PHE A 262 18.14 3.99 9.31
CA PHE A 262 19.18 4.01 10.34
C PHE A 262 20.40 3.22 9.87
N PHE A 263 21.58 3.55 10.40
CA PHE A 263 22.77 2.75 10.15
C PHE A 263 22.75 1.51 11.04
N MET A 264 22.95 0.32 10.46
CA MET A 264 22.93 -0.93 11.24
C MET A 264 23.96 -0.96 12.38
N ALA A 265 25.09 -0.27 12.23
CA ALA A 265 26.11 -0.15 13.26
C ALA A 265 25.71 0.77 14.44
N LYS A 266 24.72 1.66 14.26
CA LYS A 266 24.22 2.59 15.27
C LYS A 266 22.72 2.85 15.06
N PRO A 267 21.84 1.95 15.53
CA PRO A 267 20.38 2.07 15.36
C PRO A 267 19.78 3.31 16.03
N ASP A 268 20.44 3.84 17.07
CA ASP A 268 20.01 5.03 17.80
C ASP A 268 20.02 6.31 16.96
N ILE A 269 20.78 6.32 15.86
CA ILE A 269 20.87 7.46 14.94
C ILE A 269 19.97 7.16 13.74
N GLN A 270 18.78 7.75 13.76
CA GLN A 270 17.77 7.61 12.71
C GLN A 270 17.69 8.87 11.84
N SER A 271 17.33 8.71 10.57
CA SER A 271 16.93 9.83 9.72
C SER A 271 15.58 10.38 10.15
N SER A 272 15.20 11.54 9.63
CA SER A 272 13.79 11.93 9.64
C SER A 272 12.94 10.91 8.88
N SER A 273 11.68 10.76 9.30
CA SER A 273 10.72 9.90 8.63
C SER A 273 10.19 10.56 7.36
N VAL A 274 10.06 9.79 6.28
CA VAL A 274 9.45 10.19 5.01
C VAL A 274 8.17 9.41 4.82
N GLU A 275 7.09 10.11 4.52
CA GLU A 275 5.75 9.55 4.39
C GLU A 275 5.33 9.41 2.92
N SER A 276 4.57 8.35 2.63
CA SER A 276 3.94 8.11 1.33
C SER A 276 2.87 9.15 1.02
N LYS A 277 2.45 9.20 -0.25
CA LYS A 277 1.16 9.79 -0.59
C LYS A 277 0.03 9.02 0.10
N GLU A 278 -1.10 9.68 0.29
CA GLU A 278 -2.32 9.04 0.76
C GLU A 278 -2.72 7.89 -0.16
N PHE A 279 -2.91 6.70 0.41
CA PHE A 279 -3.49 5.57 -0.29
C PHE A 279 -4.93 5.36 0.19
N PHE A 280 -5.89 5.54 -0.71
CA PHE A 280 -7.29 5.22 -0.42
C PHE A 280 -7.55 3.76 -0.77
N ALA A 281 -8.03 2.95 0.18
CA ALA A 281 -8.36 1.55 -0.03
C ALA A 281 -9.85 1.39 -0.35
N GLY A 282 -10.26 1.34 -1.63
CA GLY A 282 -11.67 1.21 -1.95
C GLY A 282 -12.04 1.47 -3.40
N ILE A 283 -13.28 1.91 -3.61
CA ILE A 283 -13.80 2.36 -4.91
C ILE A 283 -14.04 3.87 -4.84
N LYS A 284 -13.55 4.61 -5.84
CA LYS A 284 -13.83 6.03 -6.04
C LYS A 284 -14.61 6.24 -7.34
N ILE A 285 -15.50 7.23 -7.29
CA ILE A 285 -16.27 7.68 -8.43
C ILE A 285 -15.72 9.06 -8.83
N HIS A 286 -15.38 9.22 -10.11
CA HIS A 286 -14.81 10.44 -10.66
C HIS A 286 -15.67 11.00 -11.80
N PRO A 287 -15.88 12.32 -11.86
CA PRO A 287 -15.44 13.35 -10.90
C PRO A 287 -16.15 13.26 -9.53
N GLU A 288 -15.63 13.91 -8.49
CA GLU A 288 -16.28 13.97 -7.14
C GLU A 288 -17.40 15.03 -7.10
N THR A 289 -17.17 16.15 -7.78
CA THR A 289 -18.15 17.22 -8.01
C THR A 289 -18.11 17.65 -9.47
N TYR A 290 -19.26 17.95 -10.06
CA TYR A 290 -19.32 18.39 -11.44
C TYR A 290 -20.55 19.23 -11.74
N ASP A 291 -20.36 20.28 -12.54
CA ASP A 291 -21.43 21.14 -13.02
C ASP A 291 -21.79 20.77 -14.46
N VAL A 292 -23.06 20.48 -14.69
CA VAL A 292 -23.62 20.20 -16.01
C VAL A 292 -24.78 21.14 -16.30
N SER A 293 -25.24 21.18 -17.55
CA SER A 293 -26.41 21.96 -17.96
C SER A 293 -27.42 21.05 -18.62
N GLU A 294 -28.68 21.44 -18.63
CA GLU A 294 -29.78 20.72 -19.29
C GLU A 294 -29.76 20.86 -20.83
N ASP A 295 -28.58 20.64 -21.43
CA ASP A 295 -28.36 20.72 -22.87
C ASP A 295 -28.43 19.36 -23.57
N GLY A 296 -28.67 18.28 -22.80
CA GLY A 296 -28.73 16.90 -23.29
C GLY A 296 -27.36 16.29 -23.62
N LYS A 297 -26.26 16.93 -23.22
CA LYS A 297 -24.91 16.40 -23.43
C LYS A 297 -24.63 15.19 -22.53
N GLU A 298 -23.91 14.22 -23.07
CA GLU A 298 -23.37 13.10 -22.28
C GLU A 298 -22.05 13.46 -21.61
N TYR A 299 -21.93 13.06 -20.35
CA TYR A 299 -20.75 13.26 -19.52
C TYR A 299 -20.23 11.92 -19.02
N LYS A 300 -18.91 11.81 -18.88
CA LYS A 300 -18.24 10.57 -18.50
C LYS A 300 -18.16 10.45 -16.98
N LEU A 301 -18.57 9.31 -16.44
CA LEU A 301 -18.36 8.89 -15.05
C LEU A 301 -17.38 7.72 -15.02
N ALA A 302 -16.24 7.88 -14.35
CA ALA A 302 -15.27 6.82 -14.15
C ALA A 302 -15.41 6.24 -12.75
N ILE A 303 -15.45 4.92 -12.64
CA ILE A 303 -15.51 4.21 -11.36
C ILE A 303 -14.24 3.37 -11.28
N GLU A 304 -13.41 3.66 -10.29
CA GLU A 304 -12.05 3.13 -10.16
C GLU A 304 -11.88 2.45 -8.81
N SER A 305 -11.30 1.25 -8.82
CA SER A 305 -10.93 0.54 -7.60
C SER A 305 -9.42 0.53 -7.45
N SER A 306 -8.95 0.87 -6.25
CA SER A 306 -7.55 0.77 -5.84
C SER A 306 -7.18 -0.57 -5.22
N ILE A 307 -8.17 -1.45 -5.03
CA ILE A 307 -8.03 -2.74 -4.38
C ILE A 307 -8.30 -3.85 -5.40
N PRO A 308 -7.43 -4.87 -5.52
CA PRO A 308 -7.67 -5.98 -6.43
C PRO A 308 -8.93 -6.74 -6.02
N ILE A 309 -9.67 -7.23 -7.02
CA ILE A 309 -10.88 -8.03 -6.80
C ILE A 309 -10.43 -9.48 -6.55
N PRO A 310 -10.64 -10.04 -5.34
CA PRO A 310 -10.24 -11.40 -5.01
C PRO A 310 -11.24 -12.39 -5.62
N CYS A 311 -10.72 -13.37 -6.35
CA CYS A 311 -11.51 -14.39 -7.04
C CYS A 311 -11.26 -15.76 -6.38
N PRO A 312 -12.28 -16.62 -6.24
CA PRO A 312 -12.06 -17.99 -5.80
C PRO A 312 -11.22 -18.74 -6.85
N GLU A 313 -10.22 -19.49 -6.39
CA GLU A 313 -9.22 -20.22 -7.20
C GLU A 313 -9.83 -21.21 -8.23
N PHE A 314 -11.13 -21.49 -8.15
CA PHE A 314 -11.85 -22.44 -9.01
C PHE A 314 -12.57 -21.81 -10.22
N SER A 315 -12.44 -20.51 -10.45
CA SER A 315 -13.05 -19.86 -11.63
C SER A 315 -12.19 -20.11 -12.88
N GLN A 316 -12.58 -21.11 -13.68
CA GLN A 316 -11.84 -21.58 -14.87
C GLN A 316 -11.87 -20.61 -16.08
N LEU A 317 -12.50 -19.44 -15.95
CA LEU A 317 -12.64 -18.44 -17.01
C LEU A 317 -12.29 -17.05 -16.48
N GLU A 318 -11.27 -16.42 -17.06
CA GLU A 318 -10.81 -15.05 -16.74
C GLU A 318 -11.90 -13.97 -16.94
N SER A 319 -13.03 -14.30 -17.59
CA SER A 319 -14.14 -13.38 -17.89
C SER A 319 -15.16 -13.22 -16.77
N ASP A 320 -15.16 -14.08 -15.75
CA ASP A 320 -16.29 -14.18 -14.81
C ASP A 320 -16.01 -13.56 -13.44
N CYS A 321 -14.76 -13.18 -13.15
CA CYS A 321 -14.43 -12.54 -11.88
C CYS A 321 -14.69 -11.03 -11.92
N LYS A 322 -15.81 -10.64 -11.30
CA LYS A 322 -16.27 -9.26 -11.24
C LYS A 322 -16.97 -8.94 -9.93
N ILE A 323 -17.00 -7.65 -9.61
CA ILE A 323 -17.91 -7.09 -8.62
C ILE A 323 -18.90 -6.20 -9.35
N SER A 324 -20.19 -6.48 -9.14
CA SER A 324 -21.28 -5.69 -9.72
C SER A 324 -21.72 -4.60 -8.75
N LEU A 325 -21.79 -3.38 -9.26
CA LEU A 325 -22.26 -2.19 -8.57
C LEU A 325 -23.63 -1.80 -9.13
N THR A 326 -24.57 -1.51 -8.24
CA THR A 326 -25.87 -0.92 -8.61
C THR A 326 -25.85 0.56 -8.23
N LEU A 327 -26.01 1.43 -9.22
CA LEU A 327 -26.02 2.88 -9.06
C LEU A 327 -27.45 3.42 -9.01
N ASN A 328 -27.65 4.44 -8.19
CA ASN A 328 -28.88 5.21 -8.11
C ASN A 328 -28.60 6.72 -8.12
N THR A 329 -29.60 7.48 -8.55
CA THR A 329 -29.58 8.95 -8.53
C THR A 329 -30.52 9.45 -7.43
N VAL A 330 -30.00 10.27 -6.52
CA VAL A 330 -30.75 10.80 -5.37
C VAL A 330 -30.69 12.31 -5.39
N ASP A 331 -31.83 12.96 -5.60
CA ASP A 331 -31.95 14.41 -5.55
C ASP A 331 -31.98 14.92 -4.10
N GLU A 332 -31.27 16.01 -3.82
CA GLU A 332 -31.21 16.60 -2.46
C GLU A 332 -32.41 17.52 -2.15
N GLY A 333 -33.24 17.83 -3.15
CA GLY A 333 -34.42 18.67 -3.01
C GLY A 333 -35.59 18.00 -2.28
N LYS A 334 -36.44 18.79 -1.62
CA LYS A 334 -37.64 18.31 -0.90
C LYS A 334 -38.86 18.11 -1.81
N GLU A 335 -38.82 18.66 -3.02
CA GLU A 335 -39.92 18.60 -3.98
C GLU A 335 -39.65 17.48 -4.99
N GLN A 336 -40.64 16.60 -5.21
CA GLN A 336 -40.55 15.54 -6.23
C GLN A 336 -40.76 16.16 -7.62
N LEU A 337 -39.74 16.86 -8.11
CA LEU A 337 -39.69 17.53 -9.42
C LEU A 337 -39.28 16.58 -10.56
N GLY A 338 -39.53 15.28 -10.42
CA GLY A 338 -39.11 14.26 -11.41
C GLY A 338 -37.60 13.99 -11.41
N LEU A 339 -37.15 13.20 -12.40
CA LEU A 339 -35.75 12.80 -12.55
C LEU A 339 -34.93 13.95 -13.14
N ASN A 340 -33.89 14.39 -12.42
CA ASN A 340 -32.97 15.45 -12.86
C ASN A 340 -31.79 14.92 -13.70
N LEU A 341 -31.40 13.65 -13.47
CA LEU A 341 -30.21 13.06 -14.06
C LEU A 341 -30.49 11.63 -14.50
N ALA A 342 -30.02 11.29 -15.71
CA ALA A 342 -30.17 9.95 -16.28
C ALA A 342 -28.80 9.28 -16.42
N LEU A 343 -28.71 8.02 -16.01
CA LEU A 343 -27.54 7.18 -16.20
C LEU A 343 -27.73 6.30 -17.45
N SER A 344 -26.66 6.15 -18.24
CA SER A 344 -26.62 5.20 -19.37
C SER A 344 -26.79 3.74 -18.93
N SER A 345 -26.36 3.41 -17.71
CA SER A 345 -26.60 2.12 -17.05
C SER A 345 -26.62 2.31 -15.54
N CYS A 346 -27.56 1.64 -14.86
CA CYS A 346 -27.60 1.55 -13.40
C CYS A 346 -26.76 0.39 -12.87
N HIS A 347 -26.23 -0.46 -13.74
CA HIS A 347 -25.39 -1.60 -13.35
C HIS A 347 -24.01 -1.51 -13.98
N VAL A 348 -22.98 -1.68 -13.17
CA VAL A 348 -21.59 -1.59 -13.59
C VAL A 348 -20.79 -2.73 -13.00
N ASP A 349 -20.05 -3.43 -13.86
CA ASP A 349 -19.16 -4.50 -13.44
C ASP A 349 -17.72 -4.01 -13.41
N LEU A 350 -17.07 -4.15 -12.24
CA LEU A 350 -15.63 -4.00 -12.10
C LEU A 350 -14.99 -5.38 -12.28
N LEU A 351 -14.23 -5.54 -13.36
CA LEU A 351 -13.54 -6.79 -13.69
C LEU A 351 -12.19 -6.86 -12.99
N GLN A 352 -11.75 -8.05 -12.59
CA GLN A 352 -10.40 -8.26 -12.09
C GLN A 352 -9.37 -7.90 -13.17
N LYS A 353 -8.44 -7.01 -12.86
CA LYS A 353 -7.28 -6.67 -13.70
C LYS A 353 -6.03 -6.50 -12.82
N PRO A 354 -4.82 -6.68 -13.36
CA PRO A 354 -3.60 -6.35 -12.62
C PRO A 354 -3.57 -4.86 -12.29
N CYS A 355 -3.18 -4.52 -11.06
CA CYS A 355 -3.09 -3.13 -10.62
C CYS A 355 -2.01 -2.39 -11.40
N ASN A 356 -2.39 -1.29 -12.05
CA ASN A 356 -1.48 -0.42 -12.78
C ASN A 356 -1.65 1.02 -12.28
N ASN A 357 -0.57 1.67 -11.88
CA ASN A 357 -0.57 3.03 -11.31
C ASN A 357 -1.61 3.22 -10.17
N GLY A 358 -1.78 2.22 -9.31
CA GLY A 358 -2.75 2.27 -8.20
C GLY A 358 -4.21 2.00 -8.58
N ILE A 359 -4.52 1.70 -9.84
CA ILE A 359 -5.86 1.31 -10.30
C ILE A 359 -5.87 -0.18 -10.62
N CYS A 360 -6.65 -0.95 -9.86
CA CYS A 360 -6.81 -2.40 -9.98
C CYS A 360 -8.03 -2.81 -10.81
N SER A 361 -9.05 -1.95 -10.86
CA SER A 361 -10.18 -2.12 -11.78
C SER A 361 -10.77 -0.77 -12.14
N GLN A 362 -11.34 -0.67 -13.34
CA GLN A 362 -11.99 0.54 -13.80
C GLN A 362 -13.17 0.19 -14.70
N ALA A 363 -14.26 0.91 -14.53
CA ALA A 363 -15.40 0.94 -15.43
C ALA A 363 -15.80 2.39 -15.75
N VAL A 364 -16.49 2.55 -16.88
CA VAL A 364 -16.93 3.85 -17.35
C VAL A 364 -18.40 3.75 -17.72
N ILE A 365 -19.20 4.68 -17.22
CA ILE A 365 -20.55 4.93 -17.69
C ILE A 365 -20.70 6.39 -18.08
N TYR A 366 -21.81 6.70 -18.73
CA TYR A 366 -22.20 8.06 -19.06
C TYR A 366 -23.44 8.48 -18.29
N PHE A 367 -23.55 9.77 -18.06
CA PHE A 367 -24.73 10.40 -17.50
C PHE A 367 -25.08 11.68 -18.24
N THR A 368 -26.35 12.05 -18.21
CA THR A 368 -26.90 13.21 -18.91
C THR A 368 -27.90 13.92 -18.00
N ALA A 369 -27.84 15.25 -17.99
CA ALA A 369 -28.90 16.06 -17.38
C ALA A 369 -30.19 15.87 -18.17
N VAL A 370 -31.29 15.60 -17.46
CA VAL A 370 -32.60 15.40 -18.10
C VAL A 370 -33.09 16.76 -18.58
N VAL A 371 -33.36 16.88 -19.89
CA VAL A 371 -33.96 18.10 -20.45
C VAL A 371 -35.47 18.02 -20.23
N ASP A 372 -35.95 18.60 -19.14
CA ASP A 372 -37.37 18.54 -18.76
C ASP A 372 -38.18 19.76 -19.25
N PHE A 373 -37.50 20.78 -19.79
CA PHE A 373 -38.09 22.03 -20.28
C PHE A 373 -38.88 22.78 -19.21
N MET A 374 -38.55 22.61 -17.93
CA MET A 374 -39.14 23.32 -16.80
C MET A 374 -38.10 24.27 -16.20
N GLN A 375 -38.53 25.48 -15.86
CA GLN A 375 -37.66 26.42 -15.15
C GLN A 375 -37.77 26.14 -13.64
N ASP A 376 -37.04 25.14 -13.16
CA ASP A 376 -37.04 24.70 -11.76
C ASP A 376 -35.78 25.11 -10.97
N GLY A 377 -34.84 25.78 -11.63
CA GLY A 377 -33.61 26.30 -11.05
C GLY A 377 -32.52 25.23 -10.85
N ASP A 378 -31.33 25.65 -10.43
CA ASP A 378 -30.20 24.74 -10.29
C ASP A 378 -30.47 23.67 -9.22
N ARG A 379 -30.37 22.39 -9.62
CA ARG A 379 -30.64 21.23 -8.78
C ARG A 379 -29.39 20.40 -8.53
N ILE A 380 -29.31 19.83 -7.34
CA ILE A 380 -28.20 18.97 -6.92
C ILE A 380 -28.68 17.52 -6.85
N THR A 381 -28.00 16.65 -7.58
CA THR A 381 -28.26 15.21 -7.62
C THR A 381 -27.00 14.45 -7.25
N ARG A 382 -27.11 13.50 -6.32
CA ARG A 382 -26.04 12.58 -5.96
C ARG A 382 -26.16 11.29 -6.75
N ILE A 383 -25.05 10.82 -7.34
CA ILE A 383 -24.95 9.48 -7.88
C ILE A 383 -24.31 8.62 -6.79
N ALA A 384 -25.08 7.69 -6.23
CA ALA A 384 -24.64 6.80 -5.16
C ALA A 384 -24.69 5.34 -5.62
N VAL A 385 -23.94 4.50 -4.92
CA VAL A 385 -23.90 3.05 -5.14
C VAL A 385 -24.66 2.40 -4.01
N GLU A 386 -25.46 1.39 -4.29
CA GLU A 386 -26.10 0.58 -3.25
C GLU A 386 -25.06 -0.32 -2.54
N PRO A 387 -25.30 -0.74 -1.29
CA PRO A 387 -24.37 -1.64 -0.59
C PRO A 387 -24.04 -2.86 -1.45
N ILE A 388 -22.75 -3.09 -1.67
CA ILE A 388 -22.28 -4.13 -2.60
C ILE A 388 -22.67 -5.51 -2.05
N SER A 389 -23.34 -6.32 -2.88
CA SER A 389 -23.65 -7.72 -2.56
C SER A 389 -22.57 -8.62 -3.16
N SER A 390 -21.76 -9.25 -2.31
CA SER A 390 -20.66 -10.12 -2.74
C SER A 390 -20.46 -11.29 -1.79
N GLU A 391 -19.98 -12.43 -2.30
CA GLU A 391 -19.55 -13.56 -1.47
C GLU A 391 -18.26 -13.24 -0.70
N ASN A 392 -17.48 -12.28 -1.19
CA ASN A 392 -16.26 -11.86 -0.51
C ASN A 392 -16.58 -10.94 0.68
N PHE A 393 -16.15 -11.33 1.87
CA PHE A 393 -16.39 -10.60 3.12
C PHE A 393 -15.91 -9.14 3.08
N LEU A 394 -14.79 -8.82 2.43
CA LEU A 394 -14.27 -7.46 2.39
C LEU A 394 -15.20 -6.52 1.60
N TRP A 395 -15.77 -7.01 0.52
CA TRP A 395 -16.60 -6.24 -0.39
C TRP A 395 -18.08 -6.23 0.00
N ASN A 396 -18.53 -7.27 0.71
CA ASN A 396 -19.93 -7.40 1.08
C ASN A 396 -20.36 -6.29 2.06
N GLY A 397 -21.39 -5.53 1.67
CA GLY A 397 -21.90 -4.39 2.42
C GLY A 397 -21.05 -3.12 2.33
N TYR A 398 -19.95 -3.12 1.56
CA TYR A 398 -19.16 -1.91 1.33
C TYR A 398 -19.99 -0.87 0.55
N LEU A 399 -19.90 0.38 0.99
CA LEU A 399 -20.62 1.52 0.44
C LEU A 399 -19.62 2.62 0.01
N PRO A 400 -19.34 2.74 -1.30
CA PRO A 400 -18.49 3.82 -1.83
C PRO A 400 -19.07 5.23 -1.60
N GLU A 401 -18.21 6.24 -1.56
CA GLU A 401 -18.64 7.64 -1.48
C GLU A 401 -19.36 8.07 -2.77
N SER A 402 -20.47 8.82 -2.62
CA SER A 402 -21.26 9.32 -3.73
C SER A 402 -20.63 10.56 -4.37
N THR A 403 -20.80 10.73 -5.69
CA THR A 403 -20.46 11.98 -6.38
C THR A 403 -21.65 12.94 -6.40
N GLN A 404 -21.38 14.23 -6.35
CA GLN A 404 -22.39 15.30 -6.39
C GLN A 404 -22.38 15.99 -7.76
N ILE A 405 -23.52 16.04 -8.43
CA ILE A 405 -23.68 16.70 -9.72
C ILE A 405 -24.64 17.87 -9.57
N THR A 406 -24.19 19.06 -9.95
CA THR A 406 -25.02 20.27 -10.03
C THR A 406 -25.55 20.39 -11.46
N VAL A 407 -26.86 20.27 -11.63
CA VAL A 407 -27.54 20.49 -12.91
C VAL A 407 -27.98 21.94 -12.95
N LYS A 408 -27.48 22.68 -13.94
CA LYS A 408 -27.84 24.07 -14.19
C LYS A 408 -29.02 24.14 -15.13
N ASP A 409 -30.08 24.78 -14.63
CA ASP A 409 -31.31 25.01 -15.39
C ASP A 409 -31.01 25.93 -16.57
N LEU A 410 -31.51 25.56 -17.75
CA LEU A 410 -31.40 26.37 -18.95
C LEU A 410 -32.72 27.07 -19.23
N PRO A 411 -32.69 28.39 -19.49
CA PRO A 411 -33.90 29.16 -19.74
C PRO A 411 -34.62 28.60 -20.97
N THR A 412 -35.78 28.01 -20.72
CA THR A 412 -36.63 27.44 -21.75
C THR A 412 -37.68 28.45 -22.18
N ALA A 413 -37.86 28.63 -23.48
CA ALA A 413 -38.92 29.47 -24.02
C ALA A 413 -40.22 28.66 -24.16
N TYR A 414 -41.35 29.27 -23.80
CA TYR A 414 -42.67 28.65 -23.94
C TYR A 414 -43.48 29.34 -25.04
N CYS A 415 -44.24 28.54 -25.79
CA CYS A 415 -45.26 29.01 -26.71
C CYS A 415 -46.62 28.55 -26.21
N TYR A 416 -47.58 29.47 -26.16
CA TYR A 416 -48.93 29.20 -25.66
C TYR A 416 -49.97 29.40 -26.76
N SER A 417 -50.99 28.56 -26.76
CA SER A 417 -52.19 28.76 -27.57
C SER A 417 -53.41 28.55 -26.69
N PHE A 418 -54.07 29.64 -26.33
CA PHE A 418 -55.24 29.63 -25.47
C PHE A 418 -56.50 29.41 -26.30
N THR A 419 -57.57 28.94 -25.66
CA THR A 419 -58.84 28.62 -26.32
C THR A 419 -59.63 29.86 -26.76
N ASP A 420 -59.06 31.05 -26.69
CA ASP A 420 -59.70 32.32 -26.99
C ASP A 420 -58.78 33.26 -27.80
N PRO A 421 -58.85 33.22 -29.13
CA PRO A 421 -57.77 32.91 -30.11
C PRO A 421 -56.30 33.36 -29.84
N HIS A 422 -55.93 33.62 -28.58
CA HIS A 422 -54.65 34.19 -28.20
C HIS A 422 -53.51 33.17 -28.38
N ILE A 423 -52.46 33.62 -29.05
CA ILE A 423 -51.20 32.90 -29.23
C ILE A 423 -50.08 33.77 -28.67
N ILE A 424 -49.24 33.18 -27.82
CA ILE A 424 -48.00 33.78 -27.34
C ILE A 424 -46.86 32.95 -27.92
N THR A 425 -46.02 33.57 -28.74
CA THR A 425 -44.85 32.93 -29.33
C THR A 425 -43.72 32.77 -28.31
N PHE A 426 -42.69 31.99 -28.66
CA PHE A 426 -41.50 31.77 -27.83
C PHE A 426 -40.75 33.06 -27.44
N ASP A 427 -40.76 34.08 -28.30
CA ASP A 427 -40.19 35.41 -28.04
C ASP A 427 -41.15 36.36 -27.30
N GLY A 428 -42.28 35.85 -26.81
CA GLY A 428 -43.25 36.60 -26.01
C GLY A 428 -44.20 37.48 -26.82
N ARG A 429 -44.24 37.36 -28.15
CA ARG A 429 -45.17 38.12 -28.99
C ARG A 429 -46.58 37.55 -28.86
N LEU A 430 -47.50 38.38 -28.38
CA LEU A 430 -48.92 38.10 -28.33
C LEU A 430 -49.60 38.47 -29.65
N TYR A 431 -50.41 37.56 -30.21
CA TYR A 431 -51.29 37.84 -31.34
C TYR A 431 -52.52 36.92 -31.35
N ASP A 432 -53.52 37.27 -32.15
CA ASP A 432 -54.76 36.51 -32.26
C ASP A 432 -54.87 35.79 -33.61
N ASN A 433 -55.31 34.52 -33.60
CA ASN A 433 -55.67 33.79 -34.82
C ASN A 433 -57.15 33.42 -34.86
N PHE A 434 -57.95 34.26 -35.52
CA PHE A 434 -59.39 34.02 -35.71
C PHE A 434 -59.73 33.02 -36.83
N LYS A 435 -58.74 32.43 -37.51
CA LYS A 435 -58.99 31.52 -38.63
C LYS A 435 -59.33 30.11 -38.14
N THR A 436 -60.25 29.45 -38.84
CA THR A 436 -60.55 28.03 -38.65
C THR A 436 -59.69 27.18 -39.59
N GLY A 437 -59.30 25.98 -39.15
CA GLY A 437 -58.45 25.10 -39.96
C GLY A 437 -57.47 24.27 -39.12
N THR A 438 -56.60 23.54 -39.81
CA THR A 438 -55.46 22.86 -39.19
C THR A 438 -54.21 23.68 -39.45
N PHE A 439 -53.47 23.99 -38.40
CA PHE A 439 -52.25 24.78 -38.45
C PHE A 439 -51.08 24.00 -37.85
N VAL A 440 -49.89 24.24 -38.38
CA VAL A 440 -48.65 23.81 -37.71
C VAL A 440 -48.35 24.84 -36.64
N LEU A 441 -48.54 24.48 -35.38
CA LEU A 441 -48.27 25.35 -34.24
C LEU A 441 -46.76 25.44 -33.98
N TYR A 442 -46.07 24.30 -34.10
CA TYR A 442 -44.61 24.23 -33.99
C TYR A 442 -44.06 23.19 -34.96
N LYS A 443 -42.90 23.47 -35.54
CA LYS A 443 -42.11 22.52 -36.31
C LYS A 443 -40.65 22.68 -35.94
N SER A 444 -40.03 21.59 -35.50
CA SER A 444 -38.59 21.58 -35.26
C SER A 444 -37.85 21.64 -36.59
N THR A 445 -36.76 22.39 -36.64
CA THR A 445 -35.84 22.43 -37.79
C THR A 445 -34.73 21.39 -37.68
N SER A 446 -34.52 20.81 -36.49
CA SER A 446 -33.45 19.86 -36.18
C SER A 446 -33.94 18.44 -35.94
N ARG A 447 -35.18 18.26 -35.47
CA ARG A 447 -35.82 16.96 -35.23
C ARG A 447 -36.98 16.76 -36.20
N ASP A 448 -37.30 15.50 -36.52
CA ASP A 448 -38.55 15.15 -37.20
C ASP A 448 -39.70 15.20 -36.19
N PHE A 449 -40.09 16.41 -35.80
CA PHE A 449 -41.11 16.66 -34.78
C PHE A 449 -41.96 17.88 -35.14
N GLU A 450 -43.28 17.69 -35.14
CA GLU A 450 -44.26 18.74 -35.45
C GLU A 450 -45.45 18.68 -34.48
N VAL A 451 -45.92 19.85 -34.05
CA VAL A 451 -47.18 20.00 -33.32
C VAL A 451 -48.19 20.68 -34.22
N HIS A 452 -49.26 19.96 -34.53
CA HIS A 452 -50.40 20.45 -35.30
C HIS A 452 -51.55 20.77 -34.36
N VAL A 453 -52.25 21.87 -34.62
CA VAL A 453 -53.43 22.29 -33.86
C VAL A 453 -54.62 22.45 -34.82
N ARG A 454 -55.77 21.93 -34.41
CA ARG A 454 -57.05 22.15 -35.08
C ARG A 454 -57.79 23.27 -34.35
N GLN A 455 -58.13 24.31 -35.10
CA GLN A 455 -58.93 25.42 -34.63
C GLN A 455 -60.29 25.43 -35.31
N TRP A 456 -61.35 25.64 -34.52
CA TRP A 456 -62.74 25.63 -34.98
C TRP A 456 -63.54 26.76 -34.38
N ASP A 457 -64.63 27.13 -35.07
CA ASP A 457 -65.53 28.16 -34.58
C ASP A 457 -66.18 27.72 -33.27
N CYS A 458 -66.02 28.57 -32.26
CA CYS A 458 -66.56 28.41 -30.92
C CYS A 458 -67.15 29.73 -30.39
N GLY A 459 -67.13 30.77 -31.23
CA GLY A 459 -67.62 32.09 -30.87
C GLY A 459 -69.14 32.16 -30.87
N SER A 460 -69.65 33.35 -30.56
CA SER A 460 -71.07 33.68 -30.74
C SER A 460 -71.25 34.61 -31.93
N LEU A 461 -72.50 34.81 -32.36
CA LEU A 461 -72.86 35.79 -33.40
C LEU A 461 -72.33 37.21 -33.14
N HIS A 462 -72.06 37.57 -31.89
CA HIS A 462 -71.56 38.89 -31.50
C HIS A 462 -70.05 38.92 -31.21
N TYR A 463 -69.44 37.77 -30.97
CA TYR A 463 -68.02 37.62 -30.65
C TYR A 463 -67.45 36.43 -31.42
N PRO A 464 -67.00 36.64 -32.68
CA PRO A 464 -66.39 35.57 -33.45
C PRO A 464 -65.08 35.15 -32.78
N ALA A 465 -64.93 33.87 -32.50
CA ALA A 465 -63.74 33.30 -31.87
C ALA A 465 -63.41 31.95 -32.50
N SER A 466 -62.11 31.68 -32.60
CA SER A 466 -61.58 30.40 -33.08
C SER A 466 -60.88 29.74 -31.90
N CYS A 467 -61.38 28.58 -31.48
CA CYS A 467 -60.84 27.84 -30.34
C CYS A 467 -60.01 26.65 -30.81
N ASN A 468 -58.96 26.33 -30.05
CA ASN A 468 -58.28 25.04 -30.17
C ASN A 468 -59.24 23.91 -29.77
N CYS A 469 -59.53 22.98 -30.68
CA CYS A 469 -60.41 21.84 -30.44
C CYS A 469 -59.71 20.48 -30.52
N GLY A 470 -58.45 20.46 -30.94
CA GLY A 470 -57.61 19.27 -30.93
C GLY A 470 -56.17 19.59 -31.27
N PHE A 471 -55.26 18.73 -30.84
CA PHE A 471 -53.85 18.80 -31.20
C PHE A 471 -53.32 17.40 -31.53
N VAL A 472 -52.28 17.36 -32.36
CA VAL A 472 -51.51 16.15 -32.66
C VAL A 472 -50.04 16.52 -32.60
N ALA A 473 -49.27 15.79 -31.80
CA ALA A 473 -47.82 15.81 -31.87
C ALA A 473 -47.38 14.57 -32.66
N LYS A 474 -46.56 14.76 -33.69
CA LYS A 474 -45.99 13.66 -34.48
C LYS A 474 -44.48 13.75 -34.50
#